data_AF-A0A2Z6MG16-F1
#
_entry.id   AF-A0A2Z6MG16-F1
#
_cell.length_a   1.000
_cell.length_b   1.000
_cell.length_c   1.000
_cell.angle_alpha   90.00
_cell.angle_beta   90.00
_cell.angle_gamma   90.00
#
_symmetry.space_group_name_H-M   'P 1'
#
loop_
_entity.id
_entity.type
_entity.pdbx_description
1 polymer ?
#
loop_
_entity_poly.entity_id
_entity_poly.type
_entity_poly.pdbx_seq_one_letter_code
_entity_poly.pdbx_strand_id
1 'polypeptide(L)'
;MYTNSQFKLVLCLTSRVIPSRCVDIPHYVLQSFGSEKIKNYKHGLNYLVDVKGVVTDIYYQSCENANGVVETTLKVKLADSRGHYDCILLGDYDVQLRNMMYEASYDVLVLVLQFVKIKSKQGLFK
;
A
#
# COMPACT_ATOMS: atom_id res chain seq x y z
N MET A 1 8.14 -11.46 -5.15
CA MET A 1 8.19 -10.09 -4.60
C MET A 1 9.40 -9.41 -5.22
N TYR A 2 9.19 -8.36 -6.02
CA TYR A 2 10.26 -7.67 -6.74
C TYR A 2 10.46 -6.30 -6.09
N THR A 3 11.67 -6.05 -5.58
CA THR A 3 12.14 -4.71 -5.24
C THR A 3 12.70 -4.07 -6.52
N ASN A 4 13.01 -2.78 -6.50
CA ASN A 4 13.70 -2.11 -7.62
C ASN A 4 15.19 -2.54 -7.75
N SER A 5 15.64 -3.51 -6.95
CA SER A 5 16.99 -4.06 -7.04
C SER A 5 17.07 -5.07 -8.19
N GLN A 6 18.15 -5.01 -8.97
CA GLN A 6 18.47 -6.01 -9.98
C GLN A 6 18.92 -7.35 -9.37
N PHE A 7 19.24 -7.36 -8.08
CA PHE A 7 19.74 -8.52 -7.35
C PHE A 7 18.78 -8.99 -6.28
N LYS A 8 18.75 -10.31 -6.05
CA LYS A 8 18.01 -10.96 -4.98
C LYS A 8 18.97 -11.71 -4.07
N LEU A 9 18.83 -11.53 -2.76
CA LEU A 9 19.56 -12.30 -1.77
C LEU A 9 18.84 -13.62 -1.50
N VAL A 10 19.58 -14.73 -1.52
CA VAL A 10 19.08 -16.07 -1.20
C VAL A 10 19.87 -16.57 0.00
N LEU A 11 19.16 -16.93 1.08
CA LEU A 11 19.78 -17.52 2.26
C LEU A 11 19.98 -19.02 2.02
N CYS A 12 21.16 -19.52 2.37
CA CYS A 12 21.53 -20.92 2.28
C CYS A 12 21.77 -21.50 3.68
N LEU A 13 21.97 -22.81 3.79
CA LEU A 13 22.21 -23.50 5.07
C LEU A 13 23.38 -22.92 5.89
N THR A 14 24.37 -22.34 5.24
CA THR A 14 25.54 -21.73 5.89
C THR A 14 25.38 -20.25 6.22
N SER A 15 24.26 -19.63 5.82
CA SER A 15 23.97 -18.23 6.11
C SER A 15 23.75 -18.03 7.61
N ARG A 16 24.39 -17.03 8.18
CA ARG A 16 24.22 -16.64 9.59
C ARG A 16 23.47 -15.32 9.67
N VAL A 17 22.44 -15.27 10.52
CA VAL A 17 21.68 -14.05 10.82
C VAL A 17 22.01 -13.64 12.24
N ILE A 18 22.58 -12.46 12.42
CA ILE A 18 23.03 -11.94 13.71
C ILE A 18 22.27 -10.63 13.97
N PRO A 19 21.54 -10.49 15.09
CA PRO A 19 20.92 -9.23 15.46
C PRO A 19 21.98 -8.13 15.65
N SER A 20 21.74 -6.95 15.10
CA SER A 20 22.62 -5.79 15.25
C SER A 20 21.81 -4.53 15.47
N ARG A 21 22.35 -3.61 16.28
CA ARG A 21 21.82 -2.26 16.43
C ARG A 21 22.73 -1.31 15.65
N CYS A 22 22.24 -0.82 14.53
CA CYS A 22 22.92 0.17 13.71
C CYS A 22 22.01 1.40 13.61
N VAL A 23 22.50 2.54 14.12
CA VAL A 23 21.73 3.80 14.09
C VAL A 23 21.71 4.44 12.70
N ASP A 24 22.67 4.06 11.84
CA ASP A 24 22.78 4.55 10.46
C ASP A 24 21.79 3.86 9.51
N ILE A 25 21.21 2.73 9.91
CA ILE A 25 20.18 2.04 9.14
C ILE A 25 18.81 2.59 9.56
N PRO A 26 18.08 3.30 8.68
CA PRO A 26 16.77 3.81 9.00
C PRO A 26 15.84 2.64 9.37
N HIS A 27 15.11 2.79 10.47
CA HIS A 27 14.17 1.77 10.97
C HIS A 27 13.12 1.40 9.92
N TYR A 28 12.72 2.37 9.09
CA TYR A 28 11.87 2.20 7.93
C TYR A 28 12.56 2.87 6.73
N VAL A 29 13.17 2.07 5.85
CA VAL A 29 13.73 2.57 4.59
C VAL A 29 12.58 2.85 3.61
N LEU A 30 11.82 3.92 3.87
CA LEU A 30 10.66 4.31 3.08
C LEU A 30 11.09 5.02 1.79
N GLN A 31 10.74 4.44 0.64
CA GLN A 31 10.87 5.12 -0.64
C GLN A 31 9.48 5.54 -1.14
N SER A 32 8.97 6.66 -0.60
CA SER A 32 7.59 7.09 -0.86
C SER A 32 7.36 7.45 -2.33
N PHE A 33 6.30 6.89 -2.87
CA PHE A 33 5.83 7.06 -4.23
C PHE A 33 4.57 7.94 -4.20
N GLY A 34 4.71 9.18 -4.66
CA GLY A 34 3.65 10.19 -4.62
C GLY A 34 2.62 10.05 -5.73
N SER A 35 1.51 10.76 -5.58
CA SER A 35 0.38 10.80 -6.48
C SER A 35 0.77 11.25 -7.89
N GLU A 36 1.76 12.14 -8.04
CA GLU A 36 2.26 12.57 -9.35
C GLU A 36 2.90 11.41 -10.12
N LYS A 37 3.60 10.53 -9.42
CA LYS A 37 4.23 9.36 -10.05
C LYS A 37 3.17 8.32 -10.37
N ILE A 38 2.26 8.01 -9.45
CA ILE A 38 1.18 7.03 -9.65
C ILE A 38 0.38 7.34 -10.93
N LYS A 39 0.03 8.62 -11.15
CA LYS A 39 -0.72 9.08 -12.34
C LYS A 39 -0.01 8.78 -13.67
N ASN A 40 1.33 8.72 -13.67
CA ASN A 40 2.12 8.48 -14.87
C ASN A 40 2.16 6.99 -15.27
N TYR A 41 1.83 6.06 -14.37
CA TYR A 41 1.88 4.61 -14.64
C TYR A 41 0.51 4.04 -15.03
N LYS A 42 0.03 4.43 -16.22
CA LYS A 42 -1.28 4.00 -16.77
C LYS A 42 -1.43 2.49 -16.95
N HIS A 43 -0.34 1.73 -16.93
CA HIS A 43 -0.36 0.26 -17.06
C HIS A 43 -0.03 -0.47 -15.75
N GLY A 44 0.07 0.27 -14.63
CA GLY A 44 0.54 -0.26 -13.36
C GLY A 44 2.06 -0.41 -13.28
N LEU A 45 2.53 -1.03 -12.20
CA LEU A 45 3.94 -1.32 -11.96
C LEU A 45 4.16 -2.81 -11.71
N ASN A 46 5.31 -3.32 -12.17
CA ASN A 46 5.73 -4.71 -11.95
C ASN A 46 6.48 -4.92 -10.62
N TYR A 47 6.74 -3.83 -9.89
CA TYR A 47 7.37 -3.84 -8.57
C TYR A 47 6.48 -3.14 -7.54
N LEU A 48 6.78 -3.38 -6.27
CA LEU A 48 6.03 -2.81 -5.14
C LEU A 48 6.65 -1.49 -4.72
N VAL A 49 5.81 -0.57 -4.25
CA VAL A 49 6.21 0.79 -3.86
C VAL A 49 5.67 1.12 -2.47
N ASP A 50 6.30 2.06 -1.78
CA ASP A 50 5.75 2.60 -0.54
C ASP A 50 4.92 3.84 -0.87
N VAL A 51 3.77 4.04 -0.23
CA VAL A 51 2.94 5.24 -0.41
C VAL A 51 2.62 5.85 0.95
N LYS A 52 2.38 7.16 0.97
CA LYS A 52 1.94 7.85 2.17
C LYS A 52 0.96 8.96 1.81
N GLY A 53 -0.05 9.15 2.65
CA GLY A 53 -1.01 10.22 2.43
C GLY A 53 -1.95 10.42 3.61
N VAL A 54 -2.59 11.58 3.62
CA VAL A 54 -3.69 11.91 4.52
C VAL A 54 -4.93 11.20 4.01
N VAL A 55 -5.65 10.51 4.89
CA VAL A 55 -6.93 9.89 4.57
C VAL A 55 -7.98 10.98 4.41
N THR A 56 -8.59 11.06 3.23
CA THR A 56 -9.70 12.01 2.99
C THR A 56 -11.05 11.32 2.99
N ASP A 57 -11.11 10.05 2.56
CA ASP A 57 -12.36 9.31 2.46
C ASP A 57 -12.11 7.82 2.69
N ILE A 58 -13.10 7.14 3.27
CA ILE A 58 -13.14 5.68 3.46
C ILE A 58 -14.51 5.19 3.04
N TYR A 59 -14.56 4.17 2.19
CA TYR A 59 -15.82 3.57 1.75
C TYR A 59 -15.64 2.10 1.40
N TYR A 60 -16.71 1.33 1.63
CA TYR A 60 -16.78 -0.08 1.27
C TYR A 60 -17.27 -0.21 -0.17
N GLN A 61 -16.57 -1.05 -0.95
CA GLN A 61 -16.95 -1.38 -2.32
C GLN A 61 -17.09 -2.90 -2.44
N SER A 62 -18.31 -3.35 -2.73
CA SER A 62 -18.58 -4.76 -3.07
C SER A 62 -18.42 -4.97 -4.57
N CYS A 63 -17.63 -5.98 -4.94
CA CYS A 63 -17.43 -6.39 -6.33
C CYS A 63 -17.61 -7.91 -6.43
N GLU A 64 -18.28 -8.36 -7.48
CA GLU A 64 -18.33 -9.78 -7.79
C GLU A 64 -17.01 -10.19 -8.48
N ASN A 65 -16.35 -11.22 -7.95
CA ASN A 65 -15.12 -11.72 -8.54
C ASN A 65 -15.41 -12.69 -9.70
N ALA A 66 -14.36 -13.16 -10.39
CA ALA A 66 -14.49 -14.03 -11.55
C ALA A 66 -15.19 -15.38 -11.28
N ASN A 67 -15.35 -15.76 -10.00
CA ASN A 67 -16.01 -16.98 -9.56
C ASN A 67 -17.47 -16.74 -9.12
N GLY A 68 -18.00 -15.53 -9.32
CA GLY A 68 -19.35 -15.15 -8.88
C GLY A 68 -19.47 -14.87 -7.38
N VAL A 69 -18.34 -14.77 -6.66
CA VAL A 69 -18.35 -14.49 -5.22
C VAL A 69 -18.28 -12.98 -5.02
N VAL A 70 -19.25 -12.43 -4.29
CA VAL A 70 -19.26 -11.02 -3.87
C VAL A 70 -18.20 -10.81 -2.79
N GLU A 71 -17.18 -10.03 -3.12
CA GLU A 71 -16.13 -9.63 -2.20
C GLU A 71 -16.31 -8.15 -1.84
N THR A 72 -16.41 -7.87 -0.54
CA THR A 72 -16.44 -6.49 -0.03
C THR A 72 -15.03 -6.05 0.29
N THR A 73 -14.59 -4.97 -0.36
CA THR A 73 -13.24 -4.42 -0.21
C THR A 73 -13.29 -3.03 0.40
N LEU A 74 -12.33 -2.71 1.26
CA LEU A 74 -12.22 -1.39 1.85
C LEU A 74 -11.39 -0.49 0.94
N LYS A 75 -12.00 0.60 0.47
CA LYS A 75 -11.33 1.59 -0.36
C LYS A 75 -11.06 2.86 0.47
N VAL A 76 -9.82 3.28 0.46
CA VAL A 76 -9.31 4.45 1.19
C VAL A 76 -8.76 5.44 0.19
N LYS A 77 -9.22 6.68 0.24
CA LYS A 77 -8.70 7.77 -0.57
C LYS A 77 -7.61 8.49 0.20
N LEU A 78 -6.43 8.55 -0.40
CA LEU A 78 -5.25 9.20 0.17
C LEU A 78 -4.92 10.47 -0.61
N ALA A 79 -4.53 11.51 0.11
CA ALA A 79 -4.07 12.78 -0.42
C ALA A 79 -2.61 13.04 -0.04
N ASP A 80 -1.84 13.54 -1.00
CA ASP A 80 -0.55 14.18 -0.76
C ASP A 80 -0.56 15.62 -1.31
N SER A 81 0.56 16.33 -1.19
CA SER A 81 0.70 17.71 -1.68
C SER A 81 0.42 17.90 -3.18
N ARG A 82 0.35 16.83 -3.97
CA ARG A 82 0.19 16.86 -5.44
C ARG A 82 -1.11 16.21 -5.94
N GLY A 83 -1.96 15.74 -5.03
CA GLY A 83 -3.32 15.30 -5.33
C GLY A 83 -3.71 14.02 -4.60
N HIS A 84 -4.67 13.29 -5.18
CA HIS A 84 -5.32 12.15 -4.55
C HIS A 84 -5.12 10.86 -5.35
N TYR A 85 -5.17 9.73 -4.64
CA TYR A 85 -5.20 8.40 -5.22
C TYR A 85 -5.99 7.45 -4.33
N ASP A 86 -6.52 6.40 -4.96
CA ASP A 86 -7.29 5.36 -4.28
C ASP A 86 -6.40 4.18 -3.89
N CYS A 87 -6.53 3.72 -2.66
CA CYS A 87 -5.94 2.49 -2.15
C CYS A 87 -7.04 1.49 -1.79
N ILE A 88 -6.82 0.22 -2.12
CA ILE A 88 -7.72 -0.87 -1.72
C ILE A 88 -6.99 -1.70 -0.66
N LEU A 89 -7.60 -1.83 0.50
CA LEU A 89 -7.16 -2.69 1.59
C LEU A 89 -7.97 -3.99 1.52
N LEU A 90 -7.28 -5.13 1.64
CA LEU A 90 -7.83 -6.46 1.49
C LEU A 90 -7.49 -7.30 2.73
N GLY A 91 -8.34 -8.28 3.05
CA GLY A 91 -8.16 -9.14 4.22
C GLY A 91 -8.04 -8.33 5.51
N ASP A 92 -7.22 -8.80 6.44
CA ASP A 92 -7.11 -8.27 7.81
C ASP A 92 -6.75 -6.78 7.92
N TYR A 93 -6.26 -6.16 6.84
CA TYR A 93 -5.97 -4.72 6.82
C TYR A 93 -7.22 -3.85 7.00
N ASP A 94 -8.41 -4.34 6.63
CA ASP A 94 -9.65 -3.59 6.85
C ASP A 94 -10.02 -3.53 8.34
N VAL A 95 -9.91 -4.66 9.05
CA VAL A 95 -10.15 -4.79 10.49
C VAL A 95 -9.13 -3.96 11.26
N GLN A 96 -7.85 -4.06 10.90
CA GLN A 96 -6.78 -3.29 11.55
C GLN A 96 -7.01 -1.78 11.42
N LEU A 97 -7.34 -1.30 10.21
CA LEU A 97 -7.62 0.12 10.01
C LEU A 97 -8.82 0.58 10.82
N ARG A 98 -9.89 -0.22 10.86
CA ARG A 98 -11.09 0.09 11.62
C ARG A 98 -10.79 0.17 13.13
N ASN A 99 -10.02 -0.77 13.67
CA ASN A 99 -9.63 -0.75 15.08
C ASN A 99 -8.77 0.48 15.40
N MET A 100 -7.80 0.81 14.55
CA MET A 100 -6.97 2.01 14.71
C MET A 100 -7.82 3.30 14.70
N MET A 101 -8.85 3.36 13.85
CA MET A 101 -9.77 4.49 13.82
C MET A 101 -10.67 4.60 15.05
N TYR A 102 -11.12 3.47 15.61
CA TYR A 102 -11.92 3.47 16.84
C TYR A 102 -11.11 3.95 18.05
N GLU A 103 -9.81 3.63 18.09
CA GLU A 103 -8.91 4.03 19.16
C GLU A 103 -8.35 5.45 18.97
N ALA A 104 -8.38 5.98 17.75
CA ALA A 104 -7.87 7.30 17.44
C ALA A 104 -8.85 8.41 17.86
N SER A 105 -8.36 9.36 18.65
CA SER A 105 -9.06 10.60 19.03
C SER A 105 -8.71 11.80 18.12
N TYR A 106 -8.06 11.56 16.98
CA TYR A 106 -7.51 12.62 16.13
C TYR A 106 -8.38 12.92 14.91
N ASP A 107 -8.48 14.20 14.58
CA ASP A 107 -9.26 14.71 13.43
C ASP A 107 -8.68 14.33 12.06
N VAL A 108 -7.39 13.95 11.99
CA VAL A 108 -6.68 13.68 10.74
C VAL A 108 -5.85 12.42 10.84
N LEU A 109 -6.15 11.44 9.97
CA LEU A 109 -5.44 10.17 9.86
C LEU A 109 -4.43 10.21 8.70
N VAL A 110 -3.19 9.81 8.97
CA VAL A 110 -2.15 9.61 7.95
C VAL A 110 -1.83 8.13 7.86
N LEU A 111 -1.88 7.58 6.64
CA LEU A 111 -1.47 6.21 6.37
C LEU A 111 -0.11 6.18 5.67
N VAL A 112 0.74 5.28 6.15
CA VAL A 112 2.00 4.90 5.51
C VAL A 112 1.89 3.41 5.17
N LEU A 113 1.89 3.09 3.89
CA LEU A 113 1.70 1.73 3.39
C LEU A 113 2.97 1.30 2.64
N GLN A 114 3.60 0.24 3.10
CA GLN A 114 4.78 -0.32 2.44
C GLN A 114 4.39 -1.45 1.48
N PHE A 115 5.20 -1.63 0.44
CA PHE A 115 5.06 -2.73 -0.52
C PHE A 115 3.69 -2.80 -1.24
N VAL A 116 3.13 -1.65 -1.58
CA VAL A 116 1.87 -1.51 -2.31
C VAL A 116 2.03 -1.83 -3.79
N LYS A 117 1.05 -2.55 -4.35
CA LYS A 117 0.96 -2.82 -5.79
C LYS A 117 0.15 -1.73 -6.49
N ILE A 118 0.75 -1.08 -7.49
CA ILE A 118 0.02 -0.16 -8.37
C ILE A 118 -0.67 -0.95 -9.48
N LYS A 119 -2.01 -0.94 -9.48
CA LYS A 119 -2.84 -1.50 -10.55
C LYS A 119 -3.46 -0.37 -11.35
N SER A 120 -3.46 -0.51 -12.67
CA SER A 120 -4.32 0.33 -13.52
C SER A 120 -5.76 -0.14 -13.42
N LYS A 121 -6.69 0.77 -13.14
CA LYS A 121 -8.10 0.54 -13.47
C LYS A 121 -8.26 0.82 -14.96
N GLN A 122 -8.35 -0.23 -15.77
CA GLN A 122 -9.00 -0.10 -17.07
C GLN A 122 -10.48 0.15 -16.80
N GLY A 123 -10.93 1.38 -17.00
CA GLY A 123 -12.35 1.70 -16.92
C GLY A 123 -13.09 0.99 -18.04
N LEU A 124 -13.92 0.01 -17.69
CA LEU A 124 -15.16 -0.28 -18.40
C LEU A 124 -16.29 -0.04 -17.39
N PHE A 125 -16.55 1.23 -17.12
CA PHE A 125 -17.90 1.63 -16.76
C PHE A 125 -18.63 1.78 -18.09
N LYS A 126 -19.34 0.72 -18.49
CA LYS A 126 -20.51 0.83 -19.35
C LYS A 126 -21.73 0.73 -18.46
#